data_AF-C1BZZ5-F1
#
_entry.id   AF-C1BZZ5-F1
#
_cell.length_a   1.000
_cell.length_b   1.000
_cell.length_c   1.000
_cell.angle_alpha   90.00
_cell.angle_beta   90.00
_cell.angle_gamma   90.00
#
_symmetry.space_group_name_H-M   'P 1'
#
loop_
_entity.id
_entity.type
_entity.pdbx_description
1 polymer ?
#
loop_
_entity_poly.entity_id
_entity_poly.type
_entity_poly.pdbx_seq_one_letter_code
_entity_poly.pdbx_strand_id
1 'polypeptide(L)'
;MKTQLFSYILFLGLPICLGALRVELDNELDPEAKILTVTSLKRPKVCTQHAEPGDFLKVHYTGHFKDENGDVFDSSKGRGHPFEFVLGKGQVIQGYELAVPGMCLGETRGFYVPSHLAYGEQGYPPTIPPKSDLYFVVDLVYIDRSNNPDLK
;
A
#
# COMPACT_ATOMS: atom_id res chain seq x y z
N MET A 1 -33.98 -75.67 8.46
CA MET A 1 -33.56 -76.14 9.80
C MET A 1 -32.13 -75.67 10.01
N LYS A 2 -31.74 -74.79 10.92
CA LYS A 2 -32.31 -74.34 12.20
C LYS A 2 -32.08 -72.82 12.36
N THR A 3 -32.88 -72.28 13.25
CA THR A 3 -33.21 -70.90 13.55
C THR A 3 -32.48 -70.45 14.84
N GLN A 4 -32.35 -69.12 15.04
CA GLN A 4 -32.21 -68.39 16.35
C GLN A 4 -30.77 -68.31 16.97
N LEU A 5 -30.26 -67.24 17.62
CA LEU A 5 -30.81 -66.06 18.33
C LEU A 5 -29.87 -64.82 18.32
N PHE A 6 -30.50 -63.62 18.37
CA PHE A 6 -30.20 -62.36 19.09
C PHE A 6 -28.77 -61.95 19.49
N SER A 7 -28.38 -60.72 19.13
CA SER A 7 -28.02 -59.69 20.12
C SER A 7 -28.05 -58.28 19.51
N TYR A 8 -28.96 -57.45 20.00
CA TYR A 8 -29.01 -56.01 19.77
C TYR A 8 -27.90 -55.35 20.60
N ILE A 9 -26.92 -54.72 19.94
CA ILE A 9 -26.07 -53.72 20.59
C ILE A 9 -26.41 -52.37 19.99
N LEU A 10 -27.11 -51.58 20.81
CA LEU A 10 -27.45 -50.19 20.61
C LEU A 10 -26.16 -49.34 20.68
N PHE A 11 -25.54 -49.01 19.55
CA PHE A 11 -24.54 -47.95 19.50
C PHE A 11 -25.24 -46.63 19.19
N LEU A 12 -25.54 -45.87 20.25
CA LEU A 12 -25.67 -44.41 20.19
C LEU A 12 -24.30 -43.84 19.77
N GLY A 13 -24.05 -43.80 18.47
CA GLY A 13 -22.90 -43.14 17.88
C GLY A 13 -23.37 -41.94 17.06
N LEU A 14 -23.57 -40.80 17.71
CA LEU A 14 -23.50 -39.52 17.00
C LEU A 14 -22.10 -39.43 16.38
N PRO A 15 -21.95 -39.26 15.05
CA PRO A 15 -20.68 -38.84 14.52
C PRO A 15 -20.51 -37.38 14.92
N ILE A 16 -19.85 -37.17 16.06
CA ILE A 16 -19.11 -35.93 16.31
C ILE A 16 -18.01 -35.90 15.25
N CYS A 17 -18.32 -35.40 14.05
CA CYS A 17 -17.30 -34.92 13.12
C CYS A 17 -16.80 -33.58 13.65
N LEU A 18 -16.01 -33.68 14.73
CA LEU A 18 -15.06 -32.68 15.14
C LEU A 18 -13.85 -32.83 14.20
N GLY A 19 -13.64 -31.87 13.31
CA GLY A 19 -12.40 -31.79 12.52
C GLY A 19 -12.60 -31.94 11.01
N ALA A 20 -13.13 -30.88 10.40
CA ALA A 20 -12.42 -30.08 9.40
C ALA A 20 -13.45 -29.17 8.74
N LEU A 21 -13.64 -27.97 9.31
CA LEU A 21 -14.05 -26.84 8.50
C LEU A 21 -12.89 -26.60 7.52
N ARG A 22 -12.95 -27.23 6.34
CA ARG A 22 -12.14 -26.76 5.22
C ARG A 22 -12.77 -25.44 4.82
N VAL A 23 -12.32 -24.37 5.45
CA VAL A 23 -12.43 -23.05 4.84
C VAL A 23 -11.54 -23.14 3.62
N GLU A 24 -12.15 -23.34 2.46
CA GLU A 24 -11.53 -22.95 1.21
C GLU A 24 -11.37 -21.43 1.32
N LEU A 25 -10.19 -21.01 1.79
CA LEU A 25 -9.65 -19.69 1.52
C LEU A 25 -9.03 -19.81 0.13
N ASP A 26 -9.86 -19.99 -0.88
CA ASP A 26 -9.58 -19.55 -2.23
C ASP A 26 -9.57 -18.02 -2.21
N ASN A 27 -8.48 -17.48 -1.64
CA ASN A 27 -8.02 -16.16 -1.98
C ASN A 27 -7.56 -16.27 -3.44
N GLU A 28 -8.51 -16.17 -4.37
CA GLU A 28 -8.26 -15.97 -5.79
C GLU A 28 -7.36 -14.74 -5.87
N LEU A 29 -6.06 -14.97 -6.02
CA LEU A 29 -5.11 -13.92 -6.33
C LEU A 29 -5.46 -13.48 -7.75
N ASP A 30 -6.34 -12.50 -7.86
CA ASP A 30 -6.79 -11.94 -9.12
C ASP A 30 -5.54 -11.60 -9.96
N PRO A 31 -5.32 -12.27 -11.11
CA PRO A 31 -4.15 -12.04 -11.94
C PRO A 31 -4.10 -10.61 -12.52
N GLU A 32 -5.18 -9.84 -12.42
CA GLU A 32 -5.25 -8.43 -12.81
C GLU A 32 -5.24 -7.45 -11.62
N ALA A 33 -5.00 -7.91 -10.38
CA ALA A 33 -4.91 -7.03 -9.22
C ALA A 33 -3.85 -5.95 -9.45
N LYS A 34 -4.30 -4.70 -9.66
CA LYS A 34 -3.43 -3.54 -9.84
C LYS A 34 -2.70 -3.27 -8.54
N ILE A 35 -1.41 -3.58 -8.49
CA ILE A 35 -0.57 -3.40 -7.31
C ILE A 35 0.25 -2.12 -7.39
N LEU A 36 0.53 -1.52 -6.23
CA LEU A 36 1.51 -0.44 -6.10
C LEU A 36 2.86 -0.90 -6.69
N THR A 37 3.39 -0.12 -7.62
CA THR A 37 4.72 -0.37 -8.19
C THR A 37 5.65 0.77 -7.83
N VAL A 38 6.86 0.47 -7.36
CA VAL A 38 7.85 1.46 -6.92
C VAL A 38 9.14 1.28 -7.71
N THR A 39 9.64 2.37 -8.28
CA THR A 39 10.84 2.40 -9.12
C THR A 39 11.79 3.48 -8.64
N SER A 40 13.03 3.13 -8.32
CA SER A 40 14.09 4.11 -8.03
C SER A 40 14.60 4.70 -9.35
N LEU A 41 14.23 5.94 -9.67
CA LEU A 41 14.65 6.62 -10.90
C LEU A 41 16.07 7.19 -10.79
N LYS A 42 16.40 7.77 -9.64
CA LYS A 42 17.73 8.29 -9.35
C LYS A 42 18.05 8.12 -7.87
N ARG A 43 19.08 7.33 -7.56
CA ARG A 43 19.55 7.13 -6.19
C ARG A 43 20.90 7.81 -5.97
N PRO A 44 21.13 8.50 -4.85
CA PRO A 44 22.46 8.99 -4.51
C PRO A 44 23.43 7.83 -4.30
N LYS A 45 24.72 8.02 -4.63
CA LYS A 45 25.77 7.00 -4.47
C LYS A 45 25.98 6.58 -3.01
N VAL A 46 25.78 7.53 -2.10
CA VAL A 46 25.87 7.31 -0.65
C VAL A 46 24.55 7.74 -0.05
N CYS A 47 23.94 6.84 0.73
CA CYS A 47 22.68 7.07 1.43
C CYS A 47 22.96 7.18 2.92
N THR A 48 23.13 8.41 3.41
CA THR A 48 23.42 8.68 4.82
C THR A 48 22.17 8.74 5.68
N GLN A 49 21.06 9.19 5.12
CA GLN A 49 19.75 9.25 5.76
C GLN A 49 18.69 8.68 4.82
N HIS A 50 17.74 7.95 5.38
CA HIS A 50 16.61 7.39 4.65
C HIS A 50 15.32 7.62 5.43
N ALA A 51 14.21 7.76 4.72
CA ALA A 51 12.91 8.05 5.30
C ALA A 51 12.39 6.85 6.12
N GLU A 52 12.05 7.11 7.37
CA GLU A 52 11.44 6.16 8.30
C GLU A 52 10.12 6.71 8.84
N PRO A 53 9.19 5.83 9.28
CA PRO A 53 7.98 6.28 9.97
C PRO A 53 8.31 7.21 11.14
N GLY A 54 7.56 8.30 11.26
CA GLY A 54 7.75 9.37 12.23
C GLY A 54 8.68 10.50 11.77
N ASP A 55 9.43 10.33 10.68
CA ASP A 55 10.21 11.42 10.11
C ASP A 55 9.29 12.49 9.51
N PHE A 56 9.67 13.76 9.71
CA PHE A 56 9.14 14.88 8.97
C PHE A 56 9.88 15.01 7.64
N LEU A 57 9.15 14.91 6.54
CA LEU A 57 9.70 14.87 5.19
C LEU A 57 9.30 16.12 4.42
N LYS A 58 10.21 16.59 3.55
CA LYS A 58 9.87 17.51 2.47
C LYS A 58 10.20 16.87 1.14
N VAL A 59 9.24 16.92 0.22
CA VAL A 59 9.38 16.34 -1.11
C VAL A 59 8.96 17.33 -2.20
N HIS A 60 9.65 17.27 -3.33
CA HIS A 60 9.07 17.77 -4.56
C HIS A 60 8.41 16.62 -5.31
N TYR A 61 7.15 16.75 -5.68
CA TYR A 61 6.45 15.78 -6.51
C TYR A 61 5.89 16.40 -7.80
N THR A 62 5.66 15.54 -8.77
CA THR A 62 4.75 15.71 -9.90
C THR A 62 3.84 14.48 -9.99
N GLY A 63 2.54 14.70 -10.16
CA GLY A 63 1.53 13.65 -10.30
C GLY A 63 0.90 13.65 -11.68
N HIS A 64 0.69 12.45 -12.24
CA HIS A 64 0.20 12.22 -13.60
C HIS A 64 -0.92 11.17 -13.64
N PHE A 65 -1.79 11.23 -14.66
CA PHE A 65 -2.90 10.26 -14.84
C PHE A 65 -2.56 9.01 -15.66
N LYS A 66 -1.58 9.06 -16.57
CA LYS A 66 -1.34 7.97 -17.55
C LYS A 66 -0.07 7.18 -17.30
N ASP A 67 1.03 7.90 -17.13
CA ASP A 67 2.36 7.38 -16.87
C ASP A 67 3.21 8.51 -16.26
N GLU A 68 4.47 8.23 -15.92
CA GLU A 68 5.41 9.20 -15.32
C GLU A 68 5.74 10.43 -16.20
N ASN A 69 5.39 10.42 -17.49
CA ASN A 69 5.53 11.54 -18.44
C ASN A 69 4.17 12.04 -18.95
N GLY A 70 3.06 11.51 -18.45
CA GLY A 70 1.72 11.78 -18.94
C GLY A 70 1.16 13.12 -18.48
N ASP A 71 -0.14 13.31 -18.68
CA ASP A 71 -0.85 14.53 -18.31
C ASP A 71 -0.70 14.81 -16.80
N VAL A 72 -0.06 15.92 -16.47
CA VAL A 72 0.18 16.37 -15.09
C VAL A 72 -1.12 16.92 -14.51
N PHE A 73 -1.56 16.37 -13.38
CA PHE A 73 -2.68 16.93 -12.63
C PHE A 73 -2.25 17.87 -11.51
N ASP A 74 -1.03 17.66 -10.98
CA ASP A 74 -0.48 18.51 -9.93
C ASP A 74 1.05 18.43 -9.85
N SER A 75 1.70 19.52 -9.41
CA SER A 75 3.14 19.56 -9.14
C SER A 75 3.50 20.59 -8.08
N SER A 76 4.29 20.17 -7.10
CA SER A 76 4.91 21.08 -6.13
C SER A 76 5.93 22.04 -6.74
N LYS A 77 6.62 21.62 -7.82
CA LYS A 77 7.65 22.44 -8.49
C LYS A 77 7.03 23.69 -9.11
N GLY A 78 5.82 23.55 -9.67
CA GLY A 78 5.05 24.70 -10.19
C GLY A 78 4.69 25.73 -9.11
N ARG A 79 4.56 25.30 -7.85
CA ARG A 79 4.29 26.18 -6.70
C ARG A 79 5.54 26.75 -6.03
N GLY A 80 6.72 26.28 -6.41
CA GLY A 80 8.00 26.78 -5.88
C GLY A 80 8.33 26.39 -4.43
N HIS A 81 7.54 25.54 -3.78
CA HIS A 81 7.82 25.06 -2.42
C HIS A 81 7.54 23.55 -2.30
N PRO A 82 8.37 22.81 -1.54
CA PRO A 82 8.13 21.39 -1.28
C PRO A 82 6.80 21.13 -0.57
N PHE A 83 6.27 19.92 -0.77
CA PHE A 83 5.19 19.39 0.06
C PHE A 83 5.77 18.76 1.32
N GLU A 84 5.10 18.96 2.44
CA GLU A 84 5.59 18.61 3.78
C GLU A 84 4.58 17.69 4.47
N PHE A 85 5.07 16.60 5.07
CA PHE A 85 4.24 15.66 5.81
C PHE A 85 5.09 14.83 6.78
N VAL A 86 4.43 14.19 7.74
CA VAL A 86 5.05 13.21 8.64
C VAL A 86 4.73 11.81 8.15
N LEU A 87 5.78 11.03 7.84
CA LEU A 87 5.62 9.67 7.33
C LEU A 87 5.01 8.74 8.41
N GLY A 88 4.09 7.87 8.03
CA GLY A 88 3.45 6.91 8.92
C GLY A 88 2.35 7.48 9.81
N LYS A 89 1.88 8.71 9.56
CA LYS A 89 0.78 9.34 10.31
C LYS A 89 -0.55 9.40 9.54
N GLY A 90 -0.63 8.82 8.34
CA GLY A 90 -1.84 8.81 7.52
C GLY A 90 -2.21 10.20 6.99
N GLN A 91 -1.22 11.07 6.81
CA GLN A 91 -1.41 12.43 6.30
C GLN A 91 -1.48 12.48 4.77
N VAL A 92 -1.05 11.41 4.11
CA VAL A 92 -1.00 11.24 2.67
C VAL A 92 -1.77 9.99 2.25
N ILE A 93 -2.03 9.84 0.95
CA ILE A 93 -2.68 8.64 0.42
C ILE A 93 -1.90 7.38 0.77
N GLN A 94 -2.58 6.24 0.92
CA GLN A 94 -1.96 4.98 1.34
C GLN A 94 -0.80 4.56 0.43
N GLY A 95 -0.89 4.84 -0.87
CA GLY A 95 0.20 4.61 -1.82
C GLY A 95 1.50 5.33 -1.44
N TYR A 96 1.43 6.57 -0.93
CA TYR A 96 2.61 7.29 -0.45
C TYR A 96 3.18 6.66 0.83
N GLU A 97 2.30 6.32 1.78
CA GLU A 97 2.70 5.66 3.04
C GLU A 97 3.45 4.34 2.79
N LEU A 98 3.13 3.64 1.69
CA LEU A 98 3.77 2.40 1.28
C LEU A 98 5.01 2.61 0.38
N ALA A 99 5.04 3.63 -0.48
CA ALA A 99 6.10 3.82 -1.48
C ALA A 99 7.31 4.64 -1.00
N VAL A 100 7.10 5.57 -0.06
CA VAL A 100 8.13 6.49 0.43
C VAL A 100 9.12 5.89 1.44
N PRO A 101 8.74 4.95 2.34
CA PRO A 101 9.69 4.37 3.28
C PRO A 101 10.99 3.87 2.60
N GLY A 102 12.12 4.13 3.25
CA GLY A 102 13.44 3.76 2.73
C GLY A 102 13.95 4.60 1.55
N MET A 103 13.26 5.67 1.14
CA MET A 103 13.83 6.68 0.23
C MET A 103 15.07 7.32 0.86
N CYS A 104 16.17 7.37 0.12
CA CYS A 104 17.37 8.10 0.53
C CYS A 104 17.17 9.61 0.35
N LEU A 105 17.75 10.42 1.24
CA LEU A 105 17.82 11.87 1.02
C LEU A 105 18.51 12.17 -0.32
N GLY A 106 17.84 12.93 -1.20
CA GLY A 106 18.28 13.23 -2.56
C GLY A 106 17.93 12.17 -3.61
N GLU A 107 17.15 11.15 -3.26
CA GLU A 107 16.59 10.17 -4.21
C GLU A 107 15.39 10.74 -4.97
N THR A 108 15.32 10.42 -6.26
CA THR A 108 14.11 10.53 -7.08
C THR A 108 13.50 9.14 -7.23
N ARG A 109 12.23 8.98 -6.83
CA ARG A 109 11.48 7.73 -6.90
C ARG A 109 10.20 7.93 -7.70
N GLY A 110 9.94 7.01 -8.61
CA GLY A 110 8.68 6.89 -9.33
C GLY A 110 7.79 5.85 -8.68
N PHE A 111 6.49 6.06 -8.62
CA PHE A 111 5.57 4.99 -8.24
C PHE A 111 4.19 5.12 -8.88
N TYR A 112 3.63 3.96 -9.24
CA TYR A 112 2.27 3.80 -9.71
C TYR A 112 1.37 3.42 -8.55
N VAL A 113 0.31 4.20 -8.32
CA VAL A 113 -0.66 4.00 -7.26
C VAL A 113 -2.01 3.64 -7.87
N PRO A 114 -2.52 2.42 -7.65
CA PRO A 114 -3.86 2.06 -8.08
C PRO A 114 -4.89 2.89 -7.29
N SER A 115 -6.03 3.17 -7.90
CA SER A 115 -7.05 4.05 -7.31
C SER A 115 -7.43 3.73 -5.87
N HIS A 116 -7.53 2.45 -5.49
CA HIS A 116 -7.87 2.02 -4.13
C HIS A 116 -6.80 2.35 -3.07
N LEU A 117 -5.54 2.59 -3.47
CA LEU A 117 -4.47 3.13 -2.61
C LEU A 117 -4.29 4.65 -2.77
N ALA A 118 -5.08 5.28 -3.64
CA ALA A 118 -5.11 6.71 -3.88
C ALA A 118 -6.42 7.33 -3.34
N TYR A 119 -7.30 7.83 -4.22
CA TYR A 119 -8.54 8.51 -3.87
C TYR A 119 -9.81 7.66 -4.13
N GLY A 120 -9.63 6.40 -4.52
CA GLY A 120 -10.69 5.39 -4.63
C GLY A 120 -11.84 5.78 -5.56
N GLU A 121 -13.02 5.28 -5.21
CA GLU A 121 -14.29 5.47 -5.93
C GLU A 121 -14.74 6.94 -5.98
N GLN A 122 -14.31 7.76 -5.02
CA GLN A 122 -14.75 9.15 -4.92
C GLN A 122 -13.87 10.10 -5.73
N GLY A 123 -12.59 9.75 -5.93
CA GLY A 123 -11.61 10.69 -6.49
C GLY A 123 -11.35 11.87 -5.56
N TYR A 124 -10.80 12.95 -6.10
CA TYR A 124 -10.59 14.22 -5.41
C TYR A 124 -11.09 15.39 -6.29
N PRO A 125 -12.41 15.66 -6.28
CA PRO A 125 -12.98 16.68 -7.15
C PRO A 125 -12.47 18.09 -6.84
N PRO A 126 -12.33 18.96 -7.85
CA PRO A 126 -12.59 18.72 -9.27
C PRO A 126 -11.41 18.10 -10.03
N THR A 127 -10.27 17.89 -9.37
CA THR A 127 -8.99 17.61 -10.03
C THR A 127 -8.83 16.15 -10.42
N ILE A 128 -9.16 15.22 -9.53
CA ILE A 128 -8.92 13.78 -9.73
C ILE A 128 -10.27 13.07 -9.86
N PRO A 129 -10.60 12.47 -11.01
CA PRO A 129 -11.84 11.72 -11.18
C PRO A 129 -11.91 10.46 -10.29
N PRO A 130 -13.12 9.95 -10.01
CA PRO A 130 -13.35 8.60 -9.49
C PRO A 130 -12.49 7.52 -10.15
N LYS A 131 -12.02 6.54 -9.37
CA LYS A 131 -11.30 5.35 -9.85
C LYS A 131 -10.03 5.65 -10.66
N SER A 132 -9.42 6.82 -10.45
CA SER A 132 -8.19 7.20 -11.15
C SER A 132 -6.98 6.53 -10.52
N ASP A 133 -6.22 5.80 -11.33
CA ASP A 133 -4.86 5.42 -10.98
C ASP A 133 -3.93 6.61 -11.19
N LEU A 134 -2.89 6.71 -10.37
CA LEU A 134 -1.98 7.86 -10.37
C LEU A 134 -0.54 7.42 -10.49
N TYR A 135 0.25 8.23 -11.16
CA TYR A 135 1.69 8.06 -11.26
C TYR A 135 2.37 9.25 -10.61
N PHE A 136 3.37 8.99 -9.78
CA PHE A 136 4.12 10.03 -9.10
C PHE A 136 5.60 9.93 -9.41
N VAL A 137 6.23 11.09 -9.57
CA VAL A 137 7.69 11.25 -9.52
C VAL A 137 8.00 12.15 -8.34
N VAL A 138 8.75 11.62 -7.38
CA VAL A 138 9.00 12.27 -6.08
C VAL A 138 10.50 12.39 -5.82
N ASP A 139 10.95 13.62 -5.56
CA ASP A 139 12.29 13.97 -5.09
C ASP A 139 12.25 14.18 -3.57
N LEU A 140 12.97 13.35 -2.81
CA LEU A 140 13.12 13.55 -1.37
C LEU A 140 14.21 14.58 -1.08
N VAL A 141 13.82 15.76 -0.59
CA VAL A 141 14.75 16.90 -0.44
C VAL A 141 15.10 17.20 1.02
N TYR A 142 14.35 16.68 1.98
CA TYR A 142 14.63 16.90 3.40
C TYR A 142 14.07 15.77 4.27
N ILE A 143 14.81 15.44 5.32
CA ILE A 143 14.41 14.54 6.41
C ILE A 143 14.74 15.25 7.72
N ASP A 144 13.76 15.39 8.61
CA ASP A 144 13.97 15.76 10.02
C ASP A 144 13.36 14.71 10.93
N ARG A 145 14.22 14.17 11.79
CA ARG A 145 13.93 13.09 12.72
C ARG A 145 13.86 13.56 14.17
N SER A 146 14.21 14.82 14.45
CA SER A 146 14.34 15.35 15.82
C SER A 146 13.04 15.31 16.64
N ASN A 147 11.90 15.34 15.95
CA ASN A 147 10.58 15.33 16.57
C ASN A 147 9.92 13.94 16.60
N ASN A 148 10.63 12.88 16.19
CA ASN A 148 10.06 11.54 16.20
C ASN A 148 9.98 11.02 17.65
N PRO A 149 8.76 10.82 18.21
CA PRO A 149 8.59 10.37 19.59
C PRO A 149 9.09 8.93 19.79
N ASP A 150 9.19 8.13 18.73
CA ASP A 150 9.58 6.72 18.80
C ASP A 150 11.10 6.53 18.95
N LEU A 151 11.87 7.62 18.93
CA LEU A 151 13.34 7.63 19.10
C LEU A 151 13.82 8.15 20.47
N LYS A 152 12.88 8.48 21.37
CA LYS A 152 13.19 8.95 22.73
C LYS A 152 13.07 7.84 23.76
#